data_AF-A0A6N7IS12-F1
#
_entry.id   AF-A0A6N7IS12-F1
#
_cell.length_a   1.000
_cell.length_b   1.000
_cell.length_c   1.000
_cell.angle_alpha   90.00
_cell.angle_beta   90.00
_cell.angle_gamma   90.00
#
_symmetry.space_group_name_H-M   'P 1'
#
loop_
_entity.id
_entity.type
_entity.pdbx_description
1 polymer ?
#
loop_
_entity_poly.entity_id
_entity_poly.type
_entity_poly.pdbx_seq_one_letter_code
_entity_poly.pdbx_strand_id
1 'polypeptide(L)'
;MKKTPGEIENHLKEFPEALRSMVMNATSGWENVLDKLQLGGEQKYGWGLVRLIAKKETEKLIHPGWQWVKSDEGEVVLVAKEDEAPLLAHALATEEGSYRQLIPVRGPIEPVVSRETRKEGFGAFLPPALICWEPGGKVKQNQKMRVEENGIWKPV
;
A
#
# COMPACT_ATOMS: atom_id res chain seq x y z
N MET A 1 -3.84 -23.91 -5.47
CA MET A 1 -2.68 -24.72 -5.02
C MET A 1 -1.76 -23.78 -4.25
N LYS A 2 -1.49 -24.06 -2.97
CA LYS A 2 -0.66 -23.20 -2.11
C LYS A 2 0.79 -23.29 -2.60
N LYS A 3 1.36 -22.18 -3.06
CA LYS A 3 2.75 -22.14 -3.47
C LYS A 3 3.66 -21.95 -2.25
N THR A 4 4.58 -22.88 -2.03
CA THR A 4 5.59 -22.91 -0.96
C THR A 4 6.73 -21.92 -1.24
N PRO A 5 7.55 -21.55 -0.23
CA PRO A 5 8.68 -20.62 -0.40
C PRO A 5 9.65 -20.97 -1.55
N GLY A 6 9.77 -22.26 -1.91
CA GLY A 6 10.59 -22.70 -3.05
C GLY A 6 10.04 -22.33 -4.43
N GLU A 7 8.77 -21.95 -4.55
CA GLU A 7 8.19 -21.52 -5.83
C GLU A 7 8.46 -20.04 -6.14
N ILE A 8 8.79 -19.23 -5.12
CA ILE A 8 9.28 -17.85 -5.29
C ILE A 8 10.70 -17.88 -5.87
N GLU A 9 11.55 -18.79 -5.40
CA GLU A 9 12.89 -19.01 -5.97
C GLU A 9 12.84 -19.43 -7.45
N ASN A 10 11.81 -20.18 -7.85
CA ASN A 10 11.67 -20.62 -9.24
C ASN A 10 11.15 -19.52 -10.19
N HIS A 11 10.27 -18.62 -9.75
CA HIS A 11 9.86 -17.47 -10.58
C HIS A 11 10.92 -16.39 -10.68
N LEU A 12 11.77 -16.28 -9.66
CA LEU A 12 12.90 -15.38 -9.73
C LEU A 12 13.85 -15.80 -10.86
N LYS A 13 13.99 -17.10 -11.18
CA LYS A 13 14.90 -17.66 -12.22
C LYS A 13 14.85 -16.97 -13.60
N GLU A 14 13.76 -16.30 -13.94
CA GLU A 14 13.56 -15.60 -15.21
C GLU A 14 14.08 -14.14 -15.23
N PHE A 15 14.42 -13.58 -14.07
CA PHE A 15 14.96 -12.21 -13.97
C PHE A 15 16.49 -12.20 -14.06
N PRO A 16 17.12 -11.20 -14.71
CA PRO A 16 18.56 -11.01 -14.68
C PRO A 16 19.07 -10.97 -13.23
N GLU A 17 20.15 -11.69 -12.94
CA GLU A 17 20.74 -11.85 -11.60
C GLU A 17 21.03 -10.50 -10.90
N ALA A 18 21.40 -9.49 -11.68
CA ALA A 18 21.60 -8.12 -11.23
C ALA A 18 20.31 -7.45 -10.69
N LEU A 19 19.15 -7.71 -11.32
CA LEU A 19 17.86 -7.15 -10.86
C LEU A 19 17.39 -7.84 -9.58
N ARG A 20 17.63 -9.16 -9.44
CA ARG A 20 17.34 -9.88 -8.19
C ARG A 20 18.18 -9.38 -7.04
N SER A 21 19.49 -9.21 -7.24
CA SER A 21 20.37 -8.73 -6.18
C SER A 21 20.02 -7.29 -5.81
N MET A 22 19.60 -6.45 -6.77
CA MET A 22 19.19 -5.08 -6.50
C MET A 22 17.87 -4.98 -5.72
N VAL A 23 16.86 -5.79 -6.06
CA VAL A 23 15.58 -5.86 -5.33
C VAL A 23 15.78 -6.48 -3.94
N MET A 24 16.58 -7.55 -3.85
CA MET A 24 16.92 -8.17 -2.56
C MET A 24 17.76 -7.24 -1.70
N ASN A 25 18.70 -6.47 -2.26
CA ASN A 25 19.48 -5.49 -1.49
C ASN A 25 18.63 -4.28 -1.06
N ALA A 26 17.70 -3.82 -1.91
CA ALA A 26 16.78 -2.73 -1.57
C ALA A 26 15.76 -3.12 -0.48
N THR A 27 15.46 -4.41 -0.35
CA THR A 27 14.53 -4.94 0.66
C THR A 27 15.24 -5.66 1.81
N SER A 28 16.52 -6.01 1.73
CA SER A 28 17.24 -6.69 2.81
C SER A 28 17.52 -5.73 3.96
N GLY A 29 17.11 -6.12 5.17
CA GLY A 29 17.41 -5.37 6.40
C GLY A 29 16.36 -4.31 6.78
N TRP A 30 15.19 -4.29 6.13
CA TRP A 30 14.05 -3.47 6.60
C TRP A 30 13.66 -3.80 8.05
N GLU A 31 13.87 -5.05 8.47
CA GLU A 31 13.63 -5.45 9.87
C GLU A 31 14.51 -4.67 10.84
N ASN A 32 15.77 -4.39 10.47
CA ASN A 32 16.69 -3.61 11.30
C ASN A 32 16.30 -2.13 11.35
N VAL A 33 15.49 -1.65 10.41
CA VAL A 33 14.94 -0.29 10.42
C VAL A 33 13.83 -0.17 11.44
N LEU A 34 13.03 -1.22 11.69
CA LEU A 34 11.95 -1.18 12.68
C LEU A 34 12.47 -0.84 14.07
N ASP A 35 13.65 -1.35 14.45
CA ASP A 35 14.27 -1.08 15.74
C ASP A 35 14.75 0.38 15.91
N LYS A 36 14.72 1.16 14.83
CA LYS A 36 15.05 2.59 14.78
C LYS A 36 13.84 3.45 14.45
N LEU A 37 12.71 2.83 14.12
CA LEU A 37 11.50 3.52 13.69
C LEU A 37 10.78 4.08 14.92
N GLN A 38 10.43 5.37 14.87
CA GLN A 38 9.53 6.00 15.84
C GLN A 38 8.24 6.39 15.14
N LEU A 39 7.11 5.98 15.72
CA LEU A 39 5.77 6.27 15.23
C LEU A 39 5.11 7.35 16.09
N GLY A 40 4.36 8.25 15.46
CA GLY A 40 3.64 9.35 16.15
C GLY A 40 4.40 10.68 16.17
N GLY A 41 3.80 11.70 16.80
CA GLY A 41 4.29 13.09 16.78
C GLY A 41 5.27 13.46 17.90
N GLU A 42 5.40 12.64 18.94
CA GLU A 42 6.19 12.96 20.14
C GLU A 42 7.59 12.33 20.14
N GLN A 43 8.18 12.20 18.95
CA GLN A 43 9.47 11.54 18.71
C GLN A 43 10.62 12.17 19.54
N LYS A 44 10.61 13.51 19.68
CA LYS A 44 11.63 14.26 20.43
C LYS A 44 11.67 13.93 21.92
N TYR A 45 10.58 13.41 22.47
CA TYR A 45 10.48 13.03 23.89
C TYR A 45 10.79 11.55 24.13
N GLY A 46 11.25 10.83 23.10
CA GLY A 46 11.61 9.41 23.17
C GLY A 46 10.43 8.44 23.07
N TRP A 47 9.22 8.95 22.77
CA TRP A 47 8.02 8.12 22.61
C TRP A 47 7.93 7.52 21.21
N GLY A 48 7.20 6.40 21.10
CA GLY A 48 6.85 5.79 19.82
C GLY A 48 7.94 4.92 19.19
N LEU A 49 9.07 4.69 19.87
CA LEU A 49 10.10 3.76 19.40
C LEU A 49 9.55 2.33 19.38
N VAL A 50 9.60 1.68 18.22
CA VAL A 50 9.17 0.30 18.05
C VAL A 50 10.36 -0.64 17.92
N ARG A 51 10.11 -1.94 18.15
CA ARG A 51 11.08 -3.02 17.96
C ARG A 51 10.38 -4.22 17.34
N LEU A 52 11.05 -4.91 16.43
CA LEU A 52 10.53 -6.17 15.92
C LEU A 52 10.70 -7.28 16.97
N ILE A 53 9.58 -7.80 17.48
CA ILE A 53 9.59 -8.92 18.44
C ILE A 53 9.44 -10.27 17.73
N ALA A 54 8.54 -10.34 16.75
CA ALA A 54 8.30 -11.53 15.95
C ALA A 54 7.68 -11.14 14.61
N LYS A 55 7.89 -11.96 13.59
CA LYS A 55 7.20 -11.86 12.30
C LYS A 55 6.50 -13.17 11.99
N LYS A 56 5.34 -13.07 11.37
CA LYS A 56 4.57 -14.21 10.88
C LYS A 56 3.91 -13.83 9.57
N GLU A 57 4.03 -14.69 8.57
CA GLU A 57 3.28 -14.55 7.34
C GLU A 57 1.79 -14.73 7.61
N THR A 58 0.97 -13.83 7.05
CA THR A 58 -0.44 -13.78 7.35
C THR A 58 -1.23 -13.22 6.18
N GLU A 59 -2.34 -13.88 5.87
CA GLU A 59 -3.38 -13.36 4.99
C GLU A 59 -4.59 -12.91 5.83
N LYS A 60 -4.37 -12.53 7.09
CA LYS A 60 -5.47 -12.10 7.98
C LYS A 60 -6.05 -10.77 7.54
N LEU A 61 -7.27 -10.53 8.00
CA LEU A 61 -7.89 -9.22 7.92
C LEU A 61 -6.99 -8.16 8.58
N ILE A 62 -6.81 -7.06 7.88
CA ILE A 62 -6.06 -5.88 8.35
C ILE A 62 -6.99 -5.03 9.22
N HIS A 63 -8.23 -4.97 8.77
CA HIS A 63 -9.36 -4.26 9.34
C HIS A 63 -10.63 -5.04 8.96
N PRO A 64 -11.72 -4.99 9.75
CA PRO A 64 -13.01 -5.52 9.31
C PRO A 64 -13.34 -5.13 7.86
N GLY A 65 -13.72 -6.12 7.04
CA GLY A 65 -14.01 -5.96 5.61
C GLY A 65 -12.82 -6.04 4.64
N TRP A 66 -11.55 -6.00 5.09
CA TRP A 66 -10.37 -5.97 4.20
C TRP A 66 -9.30 -7.00 4.54
N GLN A 67 -8.79 -7.68 3.51
CA GLN A 67 -7.74 -8.68 3.61
C GLN A 67 -6.56 -8.38 2.68
N TRP A 68 -5.32 -8.63 3.14
CA TRP A 68 -4.17 -8.76 2.24
C TRP A 68 -4.19 -10.12 1.55
N VAL A 69 -4.09 -10.11 0.22
CA VAL A 69 -3.98 -11.32 -0.59
C VAL A 69 -2.76 -11.15 -1.48
N LYS A 70 -1.95 -12.21 -1.59
CA LYS A 70 -0.86 -12.24 -2.56
C LYS A 70 -1.45 -12.54 -3.95
N SER A 71 -1.16 -11.71 -4.94
CA SER A 71 -1.55 -11.92 -6.33
C SER A 71 -0.74 -13.06 -6.95
N ASP A 72 -1.18 -13.55 -8.11
CA ASP A 72 -0.46 -14.59 -8.86
C ASP A 72 0.93 -14.11 -9.31
N GLU A 73 1.11 -12.80 -9.46
CA GLU A 73 2.37 -12.13 -9.80
C GLU A 73 3.26 -11.86 -8.57
N GLY A 74 2.78 -12.21 -7.37
CA GLY A 74 3.53 -12.10 -6.12
C GLY A 74 3.38 -10.75 -5.40
N GLU A 75 2.61 -9.81 -5.95
CA GLU A 75 2.30 -8.53 -5.32
C GLU A 75 1.29 -8.70 -4.18
N VAL A 76 1.34 -7.82 -3.18
CA VAL A 76 0.38 -7.83 -2.08
C VAL A 76 -0.74 -6.83 -2.39
N VAL A 77 -1.96 -7.33 -2.54
CA VAL A 77 -3.16 -6.54 -2.87
C VAL A 77 -4.19 -6.58 -1.74
N LEU A 78 -4.95 -5.51 -1.61
CA LEU A 78 -6.10 -5.38 -0.71
C LEU A 78 -7.33 -5.93 -1.40
N VAL A 79 -8.07 -6.80 -0.71
CA VAL A 79 -9.32 -7.37 -1.22
C VAL A 79 -10.45 -7.11 -0.24
N ALA A 80 -11.51 -6.45 -0.71
CA ALA A 80 -12.74 -6.31 0.05
C ALA A 80 -13.41 -7.68 0.22
N LYS A 81 -13.64 -8.11 1.45
CA LYS A 81 -14.23 -9.41 1.78
C LYS A 81 -15.72 -9.35 2.09
N GLU A 82 -16.25 -8.15 2.26
CA GLU A 82 -17.65 -7.89 2.57
C GLU A 82 -18.20 -6.86 1.58
N ASP A 83 -19.49 -6.92 1.32
CA ASP A 83 -20.18 -5.81 0.66
C ASP A 83 -20.25 -4.61 1.62
N GLU A 84 -20.17 -3.42 1.04
CA GLU A 84 -20.11 -2.16 1.78
C GLU A 84 -18.91 -2.05 2.76
N ALA A 85 -17.81 -2.73 2.45
CA ALA A 85 -16.55 -2.56 3.17
C ALA A 85 -16.12 -1.08 3.11
N PRO A 86 -15.82 -0.43 4.25
CA PRO A 86 -15.42 0.97 4.26
C PRO A 86 -14.00 1.12 3.73
N LEU A 87 -13.76 2.09 2.85
CA LEU A 87 -12.42 2.50 2.45
C LEU A 87 -11.61 2.88 3.69
N LEU A 88 -10.38 2.36 3.80
CA LEU A 88 -9.48 2.68 4.92
C LEU A 88 -8.59 3.89 4.62
N ALA A 89 -8.52 4.28 3.35
CA ALA A 89 -7.69 5.37 2.85
C ALA A 89 -8.36 5.99 1.61
N HIS A 90 -7.80 7.10 1.16
CA HIS A 90 -8.19 7.73 -0.10
C HIS A 90 -7.98 6.76 -1.27
N ALA A 91 -9.01 6.62 -2.10
CA ALA A 91 -8.94 5.77 -3.30
C ALA A 91 -9.16 6.60 -4.55
N LEU A 92 -8.32 6.44 -5.57
CA LEU A 92 -8.41 7.23 -6.80
C LEU A 92 -9.79 7.02 -7.45
N ALA A 93 -10.54 8.11 -7.63
CA ALA A 93 -11.91 8.05 -8.12
C ALA A 93 -11.97 8.00 -9.65
N THR A 94 -11.11 8.79 -10.30
CA THR A 94 -11.10 8.94 -11.76
C THR A 94 -9.69 8.78 -12.33
N GLU A 95 -9.64 8.39 -13.59
CA GLU A 95 -8.41 8.44 -14.38
C GLU A 95 -8.01 9.90 -14.66
N GLU A 96 -6.71 10.19 -14.68
CA GLU A 96 -6.22 11.54 -14.97
C GLU A 96 -6.68 12.00 -16.35
N GLY A 97 -7.22 13.22 -16.44
CA GLY A 97 -7.74 13.77 -17.70
C GLY A 97 -9.01 13.10 -18.22
N SER A 98 -9.67 12.25 -17.42
CA SER A 98 -10.87 11.51 -17.80
C SER A 98 -11.95 11.59 -16.73
N TYR A 99 -13.22 11.48 -17.13
CA TYR A 99 -14.36 11.34 -16.23
C TYR A 99 -14.69 9.86 -15.92
N ARG A 100 -13.86 8.93 -16.39
CA ARG A 100 -14.06 7.49 -16.17
C ARG A 100 -13.82 7.15 -14.71
N GLN A 101 -14.86 6.67 -14.05
CA GLN A 101 -14.76 6.10 -12.71
C GLN A 101 -13.89 4.84 -12.74
N LEU A 102 -12.90 4.79 -11.84
CA LEU A 102 -11.96 3.68 -11.74
C LEU A 102 -12.48 2.53 -10.89
N ILE A 103 -13.28 2.84 -9.87
CA ILE A 103 -13.73 1.89 -8.87
C ILE A 103 -15.16 2.21 -8.42
N PRO A 104 -16.06 1.20 -8.32
CA PRO A 104 -17.44 1.40 -7.86
C PRO A 104 -17.49 1.59 -6.35
N VAL A 105 -17.33 2.84 -5.91
CA VAL A 105 -17.45 3.26 -4.51
C VAL A 105 -18.67 4.16 -4.35
N ARG A 106 -19.38 4.02 -3.22
CA ARG A 106 -20.45 4.93 -2.79
C ARG A 106 -19.94 5.77 -1.62
N GLY A 107 -19.80 7.07 -1.81
CA GLY A 107 -19.34 7.98 -0.77
C GLY A 107 -19.10 9.38 -1.30
N PRO A 108 -18.58 10.28 -0.46
CA PRO A 108 -18.08 11.57 -0.92
C PRO A 108 -16.76 11.40 -1.70
N ILE A 109 -16.49 12.37 -2.57
CA ILE A 109 -15.20 12.56 -3.25
C ILE A 109 -14.56 13.85 -2.77
N GLU A 110 -13.24 13.86 -2.69
CA GLU A 110 -12.46 15.06 -2.35
C GLU A 110 -11.19 15.17 -3.21
N PRO A 111 -10.72 16.40 -3.47
CA PRO A 111 -9.39 16.62 -4.02
C PRO A 111 -8.34 16.43 -2.93
N VAL A 112 -7.46 15.45 -3.11
CA VAL A 112 -6.31 15.19 -2.24
C VAL A 112 -5.09 15.91 -2.80
N VAL A 113 -4.49 16.76 -1.96
CA VAL A 113 -3.26 17.49 -2.27
C VAL A 113 -2.20 17.12 -1.25
N SER A 114 -0.99 16.81 -1.71
CA SER A 114 0.13 16.45 -0.83
C SER A 114 1.30 17.43 -1.02
N ARG A 115 2.38 17.21 -0.27
CA ARG A 115 3.67 17.85 -0.52
C ARG A 115 4.75 16.79 -0.50
N GLU A 116 5.58 16.80 -1.52
CA GLU A 116 6.66 15.83 -1.66
C GLU A 116 7.99 16.46 -1.25
N THR A 117 8.81 15.65 -0.59
CA THR A 117 10.22 15.98 -0.36
C THR A 117 11.03 15.56 -1.57
N ARG A 118 11.72 16.51 -2.18
CA ARG A 118 12.63 16.29 -3.31
C ARG A 118 14.00 16.88 -2.98
N LYS A 119 14.94 16.84 -3.94
CA LYS A 119 16.30 17.36 -3.74
C LYS A 119 16.32 18.84 -3.36
N GLU A 120 15.30 19.57 -3.79
CA GLU A 120 15.09 20.99 -3.58
C GLU A 120 14.65 21.31 -2.13
N GLY A 121 14.17 20.33 -1.37
CA GLY A 121 13.82 20.49 0.04
C GLY A 121 12.61 19.67 0.50
N PHE A 122 12.39 19.69 1.83
CA PHE A 122 11.24 19.06 2.47
C PHE A 122 9.93 19.75 2.08
N GLY A 123 8.98 18.99 1.54
CA GLY A 123 7.67 19.49 1.11
C GLY A 123 7.75 20.60 0.05
N ALA A 124 8.83 20.64 -0.72
CA ALA A 124 9.12 21.67 -1.72
C ALA A 124 8.31 21.49 -3.01
N PHE A 125 7.86 20.26 -3.30
CA PHE A 125 7.11 19.97 -4.51
C PHE A 125 5.64 19.74 -4.21
N LEU A 126 4.78 20.37 -5.04
CA LEU A 126 3.33 20.25 -4.98
C LEU A 126 2.88 19.43 -6.21
N PRO A 127 2.56 18.14 -6.06
CA PRO A 127 2.01 17.36 -7.17
C PRO A 127 0.61 17.84 -7.56
N PRO A 128 0.13 17.48 -8.76
CA PRO A 128 -1.26 17.69 -9.15
C PRO A 128 -2.23 17.09 -8.13
N ALA A 129 -3.36 17.75 -7.91
CA ALA A 129 -4.42 17.25 -7.05
C ALA A 129 -5.00 15.95 -7.63
N LEU A 130 -5.19 14.95 -6.77
CA LEU A 130 -5.86 13.71 -7.12
C LEU A 130 -7.32 13.77 -6.70
N ILE A 131 -8.25 13.39 -7.57
CA ILE A 131 -9.65 13.25 -7.18
C ILE A 131 -9.84 11.86 -6.60
N CYS A 132 -10.13 11.78 -5.31
CA CYS A 132 -10.23 10.53 -4.57
C CYS A 132 -11.61 10.39 -3.92
N TRP A 133 -12.03 9.15 -3.71
CA TRP A 133 -13.04 8.81 -2.71
C TRP A 133 -12.43 8.98 -1.31
N GLU A 134 -13.21 9.55 -0.39
CA GLU A 134 -12.78 9.73 1.00
C GLU A 134 -12.71 8.39 1.76
N PRO A 135 -11.86 8.29 2.80
CA PRO A 135 -11.94 7.20 3.77
C PRO A 135 -13.37 7.06 4.33
N GLY A 136 -13.84 5.82 4.49
CA GLY A 136 -15.21 5.50 4.92
C GLY A 136 -16.20 5.27 3.77
N GLY A 137 -15.85 5.64 2.53
CA GLY A 137 -16.63 5.29 1.33
C GLY A 137 -16.88 3.78 1.21
N LYS A 138 -18.02 3.38 0.67
CA LYS A 138 -18.48 1.98 0.65
C LYS A 138 -18.10 1.28 -0.64
N VAL A 139 -17.33 0.20 -0.53
CA VAL A 139 -16.85 -0.62 -1.65
C VAL A 139 -17.63 -1.93 -1.73
N LYS A 140 -17.83 -2.46 -2.94
CA LYS A 140 -18.40 -3.79 -3.15
C LYS A 140 -17.41 -4.90 -2.82
N GLN A 141 -17.93 -6.08 -2.48
CA GLN A 141 -17.13 -7.28 -2.24
C GLN A 141 -16.26 -7.63 -3.44
N ASN A 142 -15.11 -8.24 -3.19
CA ASN A 142 -14.12 -8.73 -4.17
C ASN A 142 -13.40 -7.64 -4.97
N GLN A 143 -13.65 -6.36 -4.69
CA GLN A 143 -12.84 -5.30 -5.25
C GLN A 143 -11.40 -5.43 -4.77
N LYS A 144 -10.47 -5.37 -5.72
CA LYS A 144 -9.04 -5.45 -5.47
C LYS A 144 -8.40 -4.09 -5.65
N MET A 145 -7.50 -3.74 -4.75
CA MET A 145 -6.77 -2.48 -4.75
C MET A 145 -5.32 -2.69 -4.38
N ARG A 146 -4.44 -1.88 -4.95
CA ARG A 146 -3.05 -1.76 -4.55
C ARG A 146 -2.84 -0.42 -3.86
N VAL A 147 -1.90 -0.39 -2.92
CA VAL A 147 -1.46 0.85 -2.28
C VAL A 147 -0.32 1.43 -3.13
N GLU A 148 -0.53 2.62 -3.65
CA GLU A 148 0.42 3.35 -4.48
C GLU A 148 1.30 4.27 -3.63
N GLU A 149 2.20 4.97 -4.33
CA GLU A 149 2.94 6.09 -3.79
C GLU A 149 2.01 7.06 -3.03
N ASN A 150 2.50 7.61 -1.92
CA ASN A 150 1.75 8.47 -1.00
C ASN A 150 0.53 7.82 -0.31
N GLY A 151 0.39 6.48 -0.38
CA GLY A 151 -0.65 5.73 0.33
C GLY A 151 -2.03 5.78 -0.33
N ILE A 152 -2.12 6.27 -1.57
CA ILE A 152 -3.37 6.32 -2.34
C ILE A 152 -3.71 4.93 -2.86
N TRP A 153 -4.97 4.52 -2.75
CA TRP A 153 -5.40 3.22 -3.26
C TRP A 153 -5.84 3.33 -4.72
N LYS A 154 -5.41 2.39 -5.55
CA LYS A 154 -5.87 2.26 -6.94
C LYS A 154 -6.40 0.85 -7.19
N PRO A 155 -7.44 0.70 -8.03
CA PRO A 155 -7.90 -0.62 -8.43
C PRO A 155 -6.79 -1.38 -9.19
N VAL A 156 -6.80 -2.70 -9.04
CA VAL A 156 -5.93 -3.65 -9.77
C VAL A 156 -6.72 -4.27 -10.90
#